data_AF-A0A7W2I3P1-F1
#
_entry.id   AF-A0A7W2I3P1-F1
#
_cell.length_a   1.000
_cell.length_b   1.000
_cell.length_c   1.000
_cell.angle_alpha   90.00
_cell.angle_beta   90.00
_cell.angle_gamma   90.00
#
_symmetry.space_group_name_H-M   'P 1'
#
loop_
_entity.id
_entity.type
_entity.pdbx_description
1 polymer ?
#
loop_
_entity_poly.entity_id
_entity_poly.type
_entity_poly.pdbx_seq_one_letter_code
_entity_poly.pdbx_strand_id
1 'polypeptide(L)'
;MRSLILRLLAILLAIVFAAGAADLVIAKRAGLSPIDRRALEEFQTLADTPQLWRDVDVVSHPFVLMSKDSGFSYLVTNEPVSSPFAEPIPAPAAEGFHVYRLARLYPQLLPTWLLGGNFTTIGHPKRVLGQDSYYVKFGEHSFDVPNSSEHFITFLAHEAFHFYGQENWSMDPGPLGQPDLALLEEELVLFDEIRAETSPSRLRDLAHGLLAIEMRRLAADPEYVAAERWKATIEGTATYVGIKALEIKALTLSCRSGRIKMESWFTFGKRLGRKTRTNTVYPFVLHKLQQNMRQKLSAPATAMNIACPWIIFPAQVGDLLRSAGKLKPQTY
;
A
#
# COMPACT_ATOMS: atom_id res chain seq x y z
N MET A 1 12.10 -14.21 -49.27
CA MET A 1 11.55 -14.44 -47.91
C MET A 1 12.08 -13.43 -46.87
N ARG A 2 13.39 -13.36 -46.57
CA ARG A 2 13.92 -12.41 -45.58
C ARG A 2 13.57 -10.93 -45.84
N SER A 3 13.64 -10.47 -47.09
CA SER A 3 13.28 -9.08 -47.44
C SER A 3 11.78 -8.78 -47.29
N LEU A 4 10.91 -9.77 -47.50
CA LEU A 4 9.46 -9.63 -47.32
C LEU A 4 9.12 -9.54 -45.83
N ILE A 5 9.71 -10.40 -45.00
CA ILE A 5 9.54 -10.39 -43.54
C ILE A 5 9.98 -9.04 -42.95
N LEU A 6 11.15 -8.54 -43.36
CA LEU A 6 11.65 -7.23 -42.92
C LEU A 6 10.72 -6.07 -43.32
N ARG A 7 10.17 -6.10 -44.54
CA ARG A 7 9.19 -5.09 -44.98
C ARG A 7 7.90 -5.14 -44.18
N LEU A 8 7.39 -6.34 -43.90
CA LEU A 8 6.19 -6.51 -43.08
C LEU A 8 6.40 -6.02 -41.65
N LEU A 9 7.56 -6.32 -41.05
CA LEU A 9 7.92 -5.82 -39.72
C LEU A 9 8.03 -4.29 -39.69
N ALA A 10 8.65 -3.69 -40.71
CA ALA A 10 8.76 -2.23 -40.81
C ALA A 10 7.38 -1.56 -40.94
N ILE A 11 6.48 -2.13 -41.76
CA ILE A 11 5.10 -1.64 -41.90
C ILE A 11 4.36 -1.76 -40.57
N LEU A 12 4.46 -2.91 -39.89
CA LEU A 12 3.84 -3.12 -38.60
C LEU A 12 4.33 -2.10 -37.56
N LEU A 13 5.65 -1.86 -37.51
CA LEU A 13 6.24 -0.88 -36.62
C LEU A 13 5.70 0.53 -36.90
N ALA A 14 5.66 0.92 -38.18
CA ALA A 14 5.11 2.23 -38.59
C ALA A 14 3.64 2.39 -38.17
N ILE A 15 2.83 1.32 -38.29
CA ILE A 15 1.44 1.31 -37.85
C ILE A 15 1.36 1.49 -36.33
N VAL A 16 2.17 0.78 -35.54
CA VAL A 16 2.19 0.91 -34.07
C VAL A 16 2.59 2.33 -33.65
N PHE A 17 3.60 2.92 -34.30
CA PHE A 17 4.00 4.30 -34.05
C PHE A 17 2.89 5.30 -34.39
N ALA A 18 2.28 5.18 -35.57
CA ALA A 18 1.19 6.06 -35.99
C ALA A 18 -0.03 5.94 -35.07
N ALA A 19 -0.40 4.71 -34.69
CA ALA A 19 -1.50 4.45 -33.77
C ALA A 19 -1.22 5.03 -32.36
N GLY A 20 -0.02 4.83 -31.82
CA GLY A 20 0.37 5.38 -30.52
C GLY A 20 0.38 6.92 -30.50
N ALA A 21 0.91 7.56 -31.55
CA ALA A 21 0.88 9.01 -31.67
C ALA A 21 -0.55 9.55 -31.82
N ALA A 22 -1.39 8.89 -32.63
CA ALA A 22 -2.79 9.28 -32.80
C ALA A 22 -3.60 9.13 -31.49
N ASP A 23 -3.37 8.05 -30.73
CA ASP A 23 -3.99 7.82 -29.42
C ASP A 23 -3.71 8.99 -28.46
N LEU A 24 -2.45 9.45 -28.38
CA LEU A 24 -2.07 10.60 -27.56
C LEU A 24 -2.71 11.91 -28.01
N VAL A 25 -2.78 12.18 -29.32
CA VAL A 25 -3.42 13.38 -29.86
C VAL A 25 -4.92 13.40 -29.53
N ILE A 26 -5.61 12.28 -29.70
CA ILE A 26 -7.03 12.14 -29.36
C ILE A 26 -7.23 12.34 -27.86
N ALA A 27 -6.40 11.68 -27.04
CA ALA A 27 -6.49 11.75 -25.59
C ALA A 27 -6.20 13.16 -25.05
N LYS A 28 -5.26 13.89 -25.65
CA LYS A 28 -4.94 15.28 -25.29
C LYS A 28 -6.16 16.18 -25.45
N ARG A 29 -6.95 15.98 -26.52
CA ARG A 29 -8.20 16.72 -26.75
C ARG A 29 -9.31 16.34 -25.77
N ALA A 30 -9.37 15.06 -25.38
CA ALA A 30 -10.37 14.56 -24.44
C ALA A 30 -10.10 14.97 -22.97
N GLY A 31 -8.84 15.28 -22.63
CA GLY A 31 -8.45 15.60 -21.25
C GLY A 31 -8.23 14.36 -20.37
N LEU A 32 -8.19 14.55 -19.05
CA LEU A 32 -8.08 13.47 -18.05
C LEU A 32 -9.47 12.98 -17.64
N SER A 33 -9.63 11.65 -17.53
CA SER A 33 -10.81 11.06 -16.90
C SER A 33 -10.89 11.50 -15.43
N PRO A 34 -12.08 11.47 -14.80
CA PRO A 34 -12.21 11.77 -13.37
C PRO A 34 -11.36 10.86 -12.48
N ILE A 35 -11.27 9.57 -12.81
CA ILE A 35 -10.50 8.59 -12.04
C ILE A 35 -8.99 8.84 -12.17
N ASP A 36 -8.50 9.10 -13.38
CA ASP A 36 -7.09 9.39 -13.62
C ASP A 36 -6.67 10.68 -12.94
N ARG A 37 -7.52 11.71 -13.00
CA ARG A 37 -7.30 12.98 -12.30
C ARG A 37 -7.21 12.75 -10.79
N ARG A 38 -8.15 12.00 -10.22
CA ARG A 38 -8.17 11.70 -8.78
C ARG A 38 -6.92 10.92 -8.34
N ALA A 39 -6.45 9.97 -9.13
CA ALA A 39 -5.21 9.27 -8.86
C ALA A 39 -4.00 10.22 -8.84
N LEU A 40 -3.89 11.11 -9.83
CA LEU A 40 -2.82 12.12 -9.87
C LEU A 40 -2.91 13.12 -8.71
N GLU A 41 -4.12 13.54 -8.29
CA GLU A 41 -4.32 14.41 -7.12
C GLU A 41 -3.97 13.72 -5.79
N GLU A 42 -4.25 12.43 -5.66
CA GLU A 42 -3.86 11.65 -4.48
C GLU A 42 -2.35 11.35 -4.47
N PHE A 43 -1.75 11.09 -5.62
CA PHE A 43 -0.28 11.03 -5.78
C PHE A 43 0.34 12.37 -5.37
N GLN A 44 -0.24 13.47 -5.83
CA GLN A 44 0.23 14.81 -5.48
C GLN A 44 0.24 15.04 -3.97
N THR A 45 -0.80 14.59 -3.28
CA THR A 45 -0.87 14.67 -1.82
C THR A 45 0.26 13.89 -1.15
N LEU A 46 0.61 12.72 -1.69
CA LEU A 46 1.73 11.91 -1.21
C LEU A 46 3.07 12.64 -1.44
N ALA A 47 3.28 13.18 -2.64
CA ALA A 47 4.47 13.94 -3.00
C ALA A 47 4.66 15.22 -2.15
N ASP A 48 3.57 15.92 -1.84
CA ASP A 48 3.57 17.12 -0.99
C ASP A 48 3.75 16.81 0.50
N THR A 49 3.93 15.54 0.87
CA THR A 49 4.17 15.13 2.25
C THR A 49 5.66 14.89 2.50
N PRO A 50 6.44 15.94 2.82
CA PRO A 50 7.83 15.75 3.20
C PRO A 50 7.91 14.85 4.44
N GLN A 51 8.90 13.96 4.45
CA GLN A 51 9.26 13.09 5.58
C GLN A 51 8.22 12.01 5.96
N LEU A 52 7.27 11.68 5.08
CA LEU A 52 6.43 10.49 5.30
C LEU A 52 7.30 9.24 5.43
N TRP A 53 8.34 9.16 4.60
CA TRP A 53 9.36 8.12 4.65
C TRP A 53 10.64 8.74 5.20
N ARG A 54 11.16 8.17 6.29
CA ARG A 54 12.45 8.60 6.82
C ARG A 54 13.51 8.22 5.79
N ASP A 55 14.35 9.18 5.41
CA ASP A 55 15.49 9.02 4.49
C ASP A 55 15.13 8.62 3.04
N VAL A 56 13.84 8.62 2.68
CA VAL A 56 13.40 8.45 1.30
C VAL A 56 12.56 9.63 0.86
N ASP A 57 13.06 10.31 -0.16
CA ASP A 57 12.33 11.35 -0.82
C ASP A 57 11.42 10.74 -1.89
N VAL A 58 10.10 10.76 -1.66
CA VAL A 58 9.12 10.35 -2.69
C VAL A 58 9.39 11.11 -3.98
N VAL A 59 9.84 12.37 -3.88
CA VAL A 59 10.01 13.25 -5.03
C VAL A 59 11.23 12.97 -5.89
N SER A 60 12.17 12.16 -5.40
CA SER A 60 13.36 11.77 -6.14
C SER A 60 13.18 10.50 -6.98
N HIS A 61 12.01 9.84 -6.94
CA HIS A 61 11.80 8.53 -7.54
C HIS A 61 10.74 8.54 -8.65
N PRO A 62 10.92 7.74 -9.72
CA PRO A 62 9.98 7.71 -10.83
C PRO A 62 8.85 6.67 -10.64
N PHE A 63 7.61 7.08 -10.86
CA PHE A 63 6.42 6.24 -10.68
C PHE A 63 5.66 6.04 -12.00
N VAL A 64 5.05 4.88 -12.16
CA VAL A 64 4.16 4.56 -13.29
C VAL A 64 2.77 4.21 -12.78
N LEU A 65 1.83 5.14 -12.90
CA LEU A 65 0.44 4.93 -12.49
C LEU A 65 -0.37 4.42 -13.69
N MET A 66 -0.98 3.25 -13.59
CA MET A 66 -1.65 2.57 -14.71
C MET A 66 -3.17 2.51 -14.47
N SER A 67 -3.94 3.27 -15.24
CA SER A 67 -5.41 3.34 -15.08
C SER A 67 -6.11 2.20 -15.81
N LYS A 68 -6.72 1.28 -15.08
CA LYS A 68 -7.53 0.19 -15.66
C LYS A 68 -8.76 0.72 -16.38
N ASP A 69 -9.29 1.87 -15.97
CA ASP A 69 -10.50 2.46 -16.56
C ASP A 69 -10.22 3.13 -17.89
N SER A 70 -9.15 3.95 -17.94
CA SER A 70 -8.81 4.69 -19.15
C SER A 70 -7.84 3.95 -20.06
N GLY A 71 -7.18 2.90 -19.58
CA GLY A 71 -6.12 2.18 -20.27
C GLY A 71 -4.81 2.97 -20.41
N PHE A 72 -4.76 4.23 -19.97
CA PHE A 72 -3.55 5.04 -20.01
C PHE A 72 -2.61 4.69 -18.85
N SER A 73 -1.32 4.95 -19.07
CA SER A 73 -0.32 4.95 -18.01
C SER A 73 0.27 6.34 -17.85
N TYR A 74 0.72 6.68 -16.66
CA TYR A 74 1.25 7.99 -16.31
C TYR A 74 2.63 7.82 -15.70
N LEU A 75 3.67 8.29 -16.38
CA LEU A 75 5.01 8.39 -15.80
C LEU A 75 5.09 9.70 -15.03
N VAL A 76 5.34 9.60 -13.73
CA VAL A 76 5.63 10.73 -12.84
C VAL A 76 7.11 10.68 -12.51
N THR A 77 7.86 11.72 -12.85
CA THR A 77 9.32 11.73 -12.74
C THR A 77 9.85 13.15 -12.58
N ASN A 78 11.00 13.32 -11.93
CA ASN A 78 11.71 14.59 -11.82
C ASN A 78 12.62 14.87 -13.04
N GLU A 79 12.81 13.86 -13.90
CA GLU A 79 13.63 13.99 -15.11
C GLU A 79 12.75 14.20 -16.35
N PRO A 80 13.09 15.15 -17.23
CA PRO A 80 12.37 15.32 -18.48
C PRO A 80 12.57 14.09 -19.38
N VAL A 81 11.48 13.60 -19.99
CA VAL A 81 11.53 12.52 -20.99
C VAL A 81 11.06 12.99 -22.35
N SER A 82 11.62 12.39 -23.41
CA SER A 82 11.24 12.61 -24.80
C SER A 82 10.91 11.28 -25.47
N SER A 83 9.68 11.12 -25.94
CA SER A 83 9.22 9.91 -26.62
C SER A 83 7.97 10.20 -27.45
N PRO A 84 7.83 9.60 -28.65
CA PRO A 84 6.60 9.70 -29.44
C PRO A 84 5.42 8.96 -28.81
N PHE A 85 5.65 8.20 -27.74
CA PHE A 85 4.63 7.53 -26.95
C PHE A 85 4.39 8.21 -25.60
N ALA A 86 4.92 9.42 -25.38
CA ALA A 86 4.74 10.19 -24.15
C ALA A 86 4.28 11.61 -24.48
N GLU A 87 3.21 12.05 -23.83
CA GLU A 87 2.71 13.43 -23.92
C GLU A 87 2.74 14.07 -22.53
N PRO A 88 3.43 15.21 -22.34
CA PRO A 88 3.36 15.93 -21.08
C PRO A 88 1.94 16.43 -20.83
N ILE A 89 1.45 16.27 -19.60
CA ILE A 89 0.14 16.77 -19.19
C ILE A 89 0.26 17.80 -18.07
N PRO A 90 -0.61 18.83 -18.05
CA PRO A 90 -0.72 19.71 -16.90
C PRO A 90 -1.38 18.94 -15.76
N ALA A 91 -0.57 18.29 -14.94
CA ALA A 91 -1.01 17.67 -13.69
C ALA A 91 -0.77 18.64 -12.53
N PRO A 92 -1.57 18.58 -11.45
CA PRO A 92 -1.14 19.13 -10.16
C PRO A 92 0.05 18.27 -9.74
N ALA A 93 1.25 18.73 -10.06
CA ALA A 93 2.50 18.07 -9.73
C ALA A 93 3.23 18.96 -8.71
N ALA A 94 3.84 18.35 -7.70
CA ALA A 94 4.61 19.06 -6.70
C ALA A 94 5.74 19.77 -7.44
N GLU A 95 6.20 20.90 -6.90
CA GLU A 95 7.37 21.56 -7.47
C GLU A 95 8.49 20.51 -7.65
N GLY A 96 8.96 20.34 -8.88
CA GLY A 96 10.01 19.37 -9.23
C GLY A 96 9.56 18.13 -10.00
N PHE A 97 8.27 17.93 -10.28
CA PHE A 97 7.81 16.80 -11.10
C PHE A 97 7.28 17.17 -12.48
N HIS A 98 7.46 16.22 -13.39
CA HIS A 98 6.83 16.15 -14.69
C HIS A 98 5.91 14.92 -14.74
N VAL A 99 4.72 15.10 -15.32
CA VAL A 99 3.78 14.00 -15.55
C VAL A 99 3.59 13.82 -17.05
N TYR A 100 3.85 12.61 -17.52
CA TYR A 100 3.70 12.21 -18.91
C TYR A 100 2.64 11.14 -19.03
N ARG A 101 1.60 11.40 -19.83
CA ARG A 101 0.68 10.37 -20.28
C ARG A 101 1.37 9.52 -21.34
N LEU A 102 1.40 8.21 -21.12
CA LEU A 102 1.93 7.24 -22.06
C LEU A 102 0.79 6.66 -22.91
N ALA A 103 1.05 6.45 -24.21
CA ALA A 103 0.08 5.85 -25.12
C ALA A 103 -0.39 4.48 -24.62
N ARG A 104 -1.66 4.12 -24.84
CA ARG A 104 -2.22 2.83 -24.39
C ARG A 104 -1.45 1.63 -24.95
N LEU A 105 -0.97 1.78 -26.19
CA LEU A 105 -0.19 0.79 -26.90
C LEU A 105 1.33 0.97 -26.73
N TYR A 106 1.77 1.61 -25.65
CA TYR A 106 3.19 1.82 -25.41
C TYR A 106 3.93 0.48 -25.25
N PRO A 107 4.84 0.10 -26.18
CA PRO A 107 5.33 -1.27 -26.26
C PRO A 107 6.03 -1.78 -25.00
N GLN A 108 6.75 -0.93 -24.26
CA GLN A 108 7.47 -1.35 -23.04
C GLN A 108 6.51 -1.74 -21.89
N LEU A 109 5.29 -1.19 -21.87
CA LEU A 109 4.29 -1.47 -20.84
C LEU A 109 3.27 -2.54 -21.24
N LEU A 110 3.19 -2.93 -22.52
CA LEU A 110 2.26 -3.98 -22.97
C LEU A 110 2.40 -5.30 -22.19
N PRO A 111 3.61 -5.84 -21.92
CA PRO A 111 3.74 -7.05 -21.11
C PRO A 111 3.22 -6.86 -19.69
N THR A 112 3.44 -5.68 -19.10
CA THR A 112 2.95 -5.35 -17.75
C THR A 112 1.42 -5.26 -17.74
N TRP A 113 0.80 -4.70 -18.79
CA TRP A 113 -0.65 -4.67 -18.94
C TRP A 113 -1.26 -6.07 -19.04
N LEU A 114 -0.69 -6.93 -19.90
CA LEU A 114 -1.27 -8.24 -20.24
C LEU A 114 -0.96 -9.35 -19.23
N LEU A 115 0.24 -9.34 -18.65
CA LEU A 115 0.76 -10.44 -17.84
C LEU A 115 1.24 -10.01 -16.45
N GLY A 116 1.40 -8.70 -16.21
CA GLY A 116 1.87 -8.17 -14.94
C GLY A 116 0.79 -8.11 -13.86
N GLY A 117 1.22 -8.22 -12.60
CA GLY A 117 0.37 -7.99 -11.43
C GLY A 117 -0.11 -6.54 -11.32
N ASN A 118 -0.76 -6.21 -10.20
CA ASN A 118 -1.27 -4.86 -9.94
C ASN A 118 -0.20 -3.87 -9.51
N PHE A 119 1.01 -4.30 -9.19
CA PHE A 119 2.11 -3.44 -8.77
C PHE A 119 3.46 -4.10 -9.04
N THR A 120 4.55 -3.35 -8.94
CA THR A 120 5.91 -3.85 -9.12
C THR A 120 6.28 -4.85 -8.02
N THR A 121 6.81 -6.02 -8.42
CA THR A 121 7.44 -6.95 -7.48
C THR A 121 8.76 -6.37 -6.95
N ILE A 122 8.98 -6.44 -5.64
CA ILE A 122 10.22 -6.02 -4.97
C ILE A 122 11.44 -6.63 -5.68
N GLY A 123 12.49 -5.82 -5.89
CA GLY A 123 13.73 -6.24 -6.56
C GLY A 123 13.63 -6.36 -8.09
N HIS A 124 12.46 -6.09 -8.68
CA HIS A 124 12.23 -6.15 -10.12
C HIS A 124 11.68 -4.83 -10.67
N PRO A 125 12.46 -3.73 -10.63
CA PRO A 125 12.03 -2.44 -11.17
C PRO A 125 11.55 -2.57 -12.61
N LYS A 126 10.52 -1.78 -12.95
CA LYS A 126 10.06 -1.69 -14.33
C LYS A 126 10.79 -0.55 -15.03
N ARG A 127 11.65 -0.88 -15.99
CA ARG A 127 12.29 0.14 -16.83
C ARG A 127 11.27 0.76 -17.79
N VAL A 128 11.05 2.07 -17.67
CA VAL A 128 10.15 2.86 -18.51
C VAL A 128 10.88 4.13 -18.95
N LEU A 129 10.99 4.33 -20.28
CA LEU A 129 11.68 5.49 -20.85
C LEU A 129 13.09 5.75 -20.29
N GLY A 130 13.80 4.68 -19.94
CA GLY A 130 15.17 4.74 -19.44
C GLY A 130 15.31 4.78 -17.93
N GLN A 131 14.20 4.91 -17.19
CA GLN A 131 14.18 5.03 -15.73
C GLN A 131 13.63 3.76 -15.09
N ASP A 132 14.21 3.36 -13.95
CA ASP A 132 13.75 2.22 -13.18
C ASP A 132 12.63 2.67 -12.23
N SER A 133 11.41 2.25 -12.52
CA SER A 133 10.21 2.80 -11.90
C SER A 133 9.39 1.75 -11.15
N TYR A 134 8.78 2.18 -10.06
CA TYR A 134 7.68 1.48 -9.41
C TYR A 134 6.39 1.74 -10.19
N TYR A 135 5.62 0.70 -10.47
CA TYR A 135 4.32 0.81 -11.11
C TYR A 135 3.21 0.34 -10.18
N VAL A 136 2.03 0.96 -10.32
CA VAL A 136 0.80 0.49 -9.70
C VAL A 136 -0.37 0.63 -10.67
N LYS A 137 -1.23 -0.38 -10.71
CA LYS A 137 -2.50 -0.37 -11.44
C LYS A 137 -3.61 0.06 -10.49
N PHE A 138 -4.40 1.03 -10.92
CA PHE A 138 -5.56 1.53 -10.16
C PHE A 138 -6.82 1.47 -11.03
N GLY A 139 -7.98 1.51 -10.39
CA GLY A 139 -9.24 1.75 -11.08
C GLY A 139 -10.28 2.40 -10.16
N GLU A 140 -11.52 2.50 -10.60
CA GLU A 140 -12.61 3.12 -9.80
C GLU A 140 -12.72 2.50 -8.39
N HIS A 141 -12.68 1.17 -8.29
CA HIS A 141 -12.66 0.43 -7.02
C HIS A 141 -11.57 0.86 -6.03
N SER A 142 -10.43 1.37 -6.51
CA SER A 142 -9.37 1.91 -5.65
C SER A 142 -9.80 3.18 -4.89
N PHE A 143 -11.02 3.66 -5.11
CA PHE A 143 -11.55 4.87 -4.51
C PHE A 143 -12.93 4.71 -3.86
N ASP A 144 -13.52 3.52 -3.93
CA ASP A 144 -14.90 3.20 -3.52
C ASP A 144 -15.06 3.13 -2.01
N VAL A 145 -14.04 2.63 -1.30
CA VAL A 145 -14.04 2.48 0.14
C VAL A 145 -13.10 3.51 0.75
N PRO A 146 -13.60 4.67 1.20
CA PRO A 146 -12.77 5.65 1.86
C PRO A 146 -12.09 5.04 3.08
N ASN A 147 -10.83 5.36 3.26
CA ASN A 147 -10.04 4.97 4.43
C ASN A 147 -9.79 3.45 4.56
N SER A 148 -9.73 2.71 3.45
CA SER A 148 -9.30 1.31 3.44
C SER A 148 -7.82 1.18 3.07
N SER A 149 -7.26 -0.02 3.29
CA SER A 149 -5.95 -0.43 2.77
C SER A 149 -5.92 -0.50 1.24
N GLU A 150 -7.08 -0.67 0.60
CA GLU A 150 -7.24 -0.73 -0.87
C GLU A 150 -7.44 0.65 -1.50
N HIS A 151 -7.70 1.68 -0.67
CA HIS A 151 -7.82 3.05 -1.13
C HIS A 151 -6.49 3.49 -1.76
N PHE A 152 -6.54 4.12 -2.93
CA PHE A 152 -5.39 4.38 -3.79
C PHE A 152 -4.19 4.99 -3.06
N ILE A 153 -4.33 6.12 -2.36
CA ILE A 153 -3.20 6.72 -1.63
C ILE A 153 -2.62 5.80 -0.55
N THR A 154 -3.47 5.04 0.14
CA THR A 154 -3.04 4.11 1.20
C THR A 154 -2.21 2.99 0.59
N PHE A 155 -2.74 2.37 -0.47
CA PHE A 155 -2.10 1.27 -1.17
C PHE A 155 -0.79 1.70 -1.83
N LEU A 156 -0.82 2.82 -2.56
CA LEU A 156 0.36 3.39 -3.20
C LEU A 156 1.47 3.67 -2.19
N ALA A 157 1.15 4.34 -1.08
CA ALA A 157 2.15 4.68 -0.07
C ALA A 157 2.71 3.44 0.64
N HIS A 158 1.89 2.40 0.86
CA HIS A 158 2.30 1.12 1.43
C HIS A 158 3.29 0.39 0.52
N GLU A 159 2.87 0.11 -0.72
CA GLU A 159 3.67 -0.70 -1.64
C GLU A 159 4.91 0.04 -2.17
N ALA A 160 4.80 1.36 -2.38
CA ALA A 160 5.96 2.15 -2.76
C ALA A 160 6.99 2.27 -1.62
N PHE A 161 6.55 2.18 -0.36
CA PHE A 161 7.47 2.15 0.77
C PHE A 161 8.23 0.82 0.85
N HIS A 162 7.58 -0.32 0.56
CA HIS A 162 8.30 -1.59 0.37
C HIS A 162 9.38 -1.44 -0.70
N PHE A 163 9.02 -0.80 -1.82
CA PHE A 163 9.89 -0.69 -2.98
C PHE A 163 11.05 0.31 -2.83
N TYR A 164 10.82 1.51 -2.31
CA TYR A 164 11.84 2.57 -2.18
C TYR A 164 12.36 2.73 -0.75
N GLY A 165 11.47 2.58 0.24
CA GLY A 165 11.75 2.76 1.67
C GLY A 165 12.53 1.62 2.30
N GLN A 166 12.23 0.39 1.88
CA GLN A 166 12.71 -0.82 2.55
C GLN A 166 13.69 -1.64 1.70
N GLU A 167 13.97 -1.25 0.46
CA GLU A 167 14.87 -1.96 -0.46
C GLU A 167 16.25 -2.25 0.15
N ASN A 168 16.80 -1.29 0.91
CA ASN A 168 18.14 -1.37 1.50
C ASN A 168 18.15 -1.83 2.96
N TRP A 169 17.00 -2.26 3.51
CA TRP A 169 17.03 -2.88 4.83
C TRP A 169 17.85 -4.17 4.67
N SER A 170 18.80 -4.43 5.56
CA SER A 170 19.64 -5.64 5.52
C SER A 170 18.74 -6.88 5.67
N MET A 171 18.26 -7.41 4.54
CA MET A 171 17.09 -8.29 4.48
C MET A 171 17.52 -9.72 4.16
N ASP A 172 17.46 -10.58 5.17
CA ASP A 172 17.09 -11.98 4.97
C ASP A 172 16.29 -12.45 6.19
N PRO A 173 14.94 -12.44 6.16
CA PRO A 173 14.16 -13.06 7.23
C PRO A 173 14.42 -14.57 7.35
N GLY A 174 15.13 -15.18 6.41
CA GLY A 174 15.20 -16.62 6.25
C GLY A 174 13.89 -17.17 5.66
N PRO A 175 13.90 -18.44 5.23
CA PRO A 175 12.68 -19.13 4.86
C PRO A 175 11.77 -19.27 6.09
N LEU A 176 10.46 -19.10 5.89
CA LEU A 176 9.51 -19.52 6.92
C LEU A 176 9.43 -21.04 6.90
N GLY A 177 9.76 -21.66 8.03
CA GLY A 177 9.36 -23.04 8.33
C GLY A 177 7.83 -23.19 8.40
N GLN A 178 7.35 -24.37 8.79
CA GLN A 178 5.93 -24.58 9.04
C GLN A 178 5.58 -24.08 10.45
N PRO A 179 4.60 -23.17 10.62
CA PRO A 179 4.18 -22.75 11.94
C PRO A 179 3.56 -23.89 12.73
N ASP A 180 3.67 -23.82 14.06
CA ASP A 180 2.78 -24.56 14.95
C ASP A 180 1.36 -23.95 14.85
N LEU A 181 0.52 -24.59 14.04
CA LEU A 181 -0.85 -24.15 13.80
C LEU A 181 -1.72 -24.18 15.06
N ALA A 182 -1.41 -25.03 16.05
CA ALA A 182 -2.19 -25.10 17.28
C ALA A 182 -1.91 -23.88 18.16
N LEU A 183 -0.63 -23.52 18.35
CA LEU A 183 -0.25 -22.31 19.10
C LEU A 183 -0.78 -21.04 18.43
N LEU A 184 -0.79 -21.01 17.10
CA LEU A 184 -1.32 -19.90 16.33
C LEU A 184 -2.85 -19.81 16.43
N GLU A 185 -3.56 -20.94 16.45
CA GLU A 185 -5.01 -20.96 16.71
C GLU A 185 -5.33 -20.43 18.11
N GLU A 186 -4.60 -20.86 19.15
CA GLU A 186 -4.74 -20.33 20.51
C GLU A 186 -4.52 -18.81 20.55
N GLU A 187 -3.50 -18.30 19.85
CA GLU A 187 -3.21 -16.87 19.74
C GLU A 187 -4.36 -16.08 19.10
N LEU A 188 -4.93 -16.60 18.00
CA LEU A 188 -6.04 -15.98 17.30
C LEU A 188 -7.32 -15.90 18.15
N VAL A 189 -7.60 -16.94 18.94
CA VAL A 189 -8.72 -16.93 19.89
C VAL A 189 -8.56 -15.80 20.91
N LEU A 190 -7.35 -15.63 21.47
CA LEU A 190 -7.09 -14.53 22.40
C LEU A 190 -7.24 -13.16 21.73
N PHE A 191 -6.83 -13.00 20.48
CA PHE A 191 -7.07 -11.75 19.75
C PHE A 191 -8.55 -11.44 19.57
N ASP A 192 -9.38 -12.44 19.28
CA ASP A 192 -10.83 -12.24 19.18
C ASP A 192 -11.47 -11.90 20.53
N GLU A 193 -11.01 -12.51 21.64
CA GLU A 193 -11.44 -12.12 22.99
C GLU A 193 -11.05 -10.68 23.32
N ILE A 194 -9.79 -10.28 23.04
CA ILE A 194 -9.29 -8.91 23.27
C ILE A 194 -10.14 -7.89 22.50
N ARG A 195 -10.57 -8.22 21.27
CA ARG A 195 -11.40 -7.32 20.44
C ARG A 195 -12.78 -7.07 21.03
N ALA A 196 -13.35 -8.06 21.71
CA ALA A 196 -14.67 -7.95 22.33
C ALA A 196 -14.62 -7.32 23.72
N GLU A 197 -13.45 -7.32 24.36
CA GLU A 197 -13.30 -6.93 25.77
C GLU A 197 -13.18 -5.41 25.96
N THR A 198 -13.78 -4.92 27.06
CA THR A 198 -13.72 -3.51 27.48
C THR A 198 -13.22 -3.32 28.91
N SER A 199 -13.25 -4.38 29.72
CA SER A 199 -12.77 -4.41 31.09
C SER A 199 -11.23 -4.32 31.15
N PRO A 200 -10.66 -3.32 31.82
CA PRO A 200 -9.21 -3.19 31.95
C PRO A 200 -8.53 -4.37 32.66
N SER A 201 -9.19 -5.01 33.63
CA SER A 201 -8.62 -6.17 34.32
C SER A 201 -8.58 -7.39 33.41
N ARG A 202 -9.68 -7.67 32.69
CA ARG A 202 -9.73 -8.79 31.75
C ARG A 202 -8.79 -8.59 30.57
N LEU A 203 -8.64 -7.36 30.06
CA LEU A 203 -7.63 -7.04 29.05
C LEU A 203 -6.20 -7.33 29.53
N ARG A 204 -5.92 -7.10 30.82
CA ARG A 204 -4.63 -7.44 31.41
C ARG A 204 -4.41 -8.95 31.45
N ASP A 205 -5.41 -9.71 31.88
CA ASP A 205 -5.34 -11.18 31.91
C ASP A 205 -5.14 -11.77 30.50
N LEU A 206 -5.88 -11.25 29.52
CA LEU A 206 -5.73 -11.65 28.11
C LEU A 206 -4.34 -11.31 27.57
N ALA A 207 -3.78 -10.15 27.93
CA ALA A 207 -2.41 -9.78 27.56
C ALA A 207 -1.37 -10.72 28.18
N HIS A 208 -1.58 -11.17 29.43
CA HIS A 208 -0.73 -12.20 30.03
C HIS A 208 -0.85 -13.55 29.31
N GLY A 209 -2.05 -13.94 28.90
CA GLY A 209 -2.28 -15.14 28.09
C GLY A 209 -1.55 -15.07 26.74
N LEU A 210 -1.62 -13.92 26.07
CA LEU A 210 -0.93 -13.69 24.80
C LEU A 210 0.59 -13.80 24.96
N LEU A 211 1.15 -13.20 26.02
CA LEU A 211 2.57 -13.32 26.33
C LEU A 211 2.99 -14.77 26.60
N ALA A 212 2.15 -15.55 27.29
CA ALA A 212 2.43 -16.96 27.57
C ALA A 212 2.46 -17.81 26.29
N ILE A 213 1.55 -17.57 25.34
CA ILE A 213 1.57 -18.23 24.02
C ILE A 213 2.84 -17.83 23.26
N GLU A 214 3.19 -16.55 23.25
CA GLU A 214 4.39 -16.08 22.56
C GLU A 214 5.67 -16.73 23.11
N MET A 215 5.76 -16.89 24.45
CA MET A 215 6.87 -17.62 25.07
C MET A 215 6.90 -19.10 24.66
N ARG A 216 5.74 -19.75 24.51
CA ARG A 216 5.65 -21.13 24.00
C ARG A 216 6.06 -21.23 22.54
N ARG A 217 5.63 -20.28 21.69
CA ARG A 217 6.00 -20.21 20.26
C ARG A 217 7.52 -20.02 20.11
N LEU A 218 8.10 -19.09 20.86
CA LEU A 218 9.55 -18.86 20.88
C LEU A 218 10.34 -20.08 21.35
N ALA A 219 9.84 -20.82 22.33
CA ALA A 219 10.49 -22.04 22.81
C ALA A 219 10.39 -23.18 21.79
N ALA A 220 9.30 -23.25 21.03
CA ALA A 220 9.06 -24.29 20.03
C ALA A 220 9.87 -24.05 18.74
N ASP A 221 9.87 -22.82 18.22
CA ASP A 221 10.58 -22.47 17.00
C ASP A 221 11.07 -21.00 17.03
N PRO A 222 12.24 -20.74 17.65
CA PRO A 222 12.76 -19.39 17.78
C PRO A 222 13.14 -18.75 16.43
N GLU A 223 13.54 -19.56 15.44
CA GLU A 223 13.91 -19.07 14.11
C GLU A 223 12.68 -18.64 13.32
N TYR A 224 11.62 -19.47 13.30
CA TYR A 224 10.35 -19.10 12.68
C TYR A 224 9.77 -17.84 13.30
N VAL A 225 9.72 -17.77 14.64
CA VAL A 225 9.16 -16.61 15.32
C VAL A 225 9.99 -15.37 15.04
N ALA A 226 11.33 -15.45 15.02
CA ALA A 226 12.17 -14.32 14.61
C ALA A 226 11.88 -13.86 13.17
N ALA A 227 11.74 -14.79 12.23
CA ALA A 227 11.41 -14.50 10.82
C ALA A 227 10.02 -13.86 10.66
N GLU A 228 9.01 -14.41 11.34
CA GLU A 228 7.64 -13.88 11.35
C GLU A 228 7.60 -12.46 11.91
N ARG A 229 8.24 -12.24 13.05
CA ARG A 229 8.37 -10.93 13.71
C ARG A 229 9.02 -9.88 12.83
N TRP A 230 10.02 -10.27 12.06
CA TRP A 230 10.64 -9.38 11.09
C TRP A 230 9.68 -9.04 9.95
N LYS A 231 8.99 -10.02 9.36
CA LYS A 231 7.96 -9.78 8.34
C LYS A 231 6.83 -8.89 8.84
N ALA A 232 6.38 -9.11 10.09
CA ALA A 232 5.41 -8.26 10.77
C ALA A 232 5.90 -6.80 10.91
N THR A 233 7.19 -6.61 11.17
CA THR A 233 7.81 -5.29 11.25
C THR A 233 7.85 -4.60 9.89
N ILE A 234 8.21 -5.33 8.82
CA ILE A 234 8.24 -4.80 7.46
C ILE A 234 6.83 -4.36 7.03
N GLU A 235 5.87 -5.29 7.04
CA GLU A 235 4.48 -5.00 6.65
C GLU A 235 3.83 -3.96 7.56
N GLY A 236 4.12 -4.01 8.86
CA GLY A 236 3.57 -3.09 9.83
C GLY A 236 4.06 -1.65 9.63
N THR A 237 5.32 -1.48 9.24
CA THR A 237 5.87 -0.15 8.95
C THR A 237 5.29 0.39 7.64
N ALA A 238 5.20 -0.42 6.58
CA ALA A 238 4.53 -0.04 5.33
C ALA A 238 3.06 0.34 5.56
N THR A 239 2.38 -0.43 6.41
CA THR A 239 0.98 -0.17 6.78
C THR A 239 0.84 1.15 7.55
N TYR A 240 1.73 1.42 8.51
CA TYR A 240 1.75 2.68 9.25
C TYR A 240 1.91 3.87 8.30
N VAL A 241 2.84 3.78 7.34
CA VAL A 241 3.07 4.78 6.30
C VAL A 241 1.81 5.00 5.45
N GLY A 242 1.14 3.92 5.01
CA GLY A 242 -0.11 4.01 4.27
C GLY A 242 -1.21 4.75 5.04
N ILE A 243 -1.36 4.46 6.34
CA ILE A 243 -2.31 5.16 7.23
C ILE A 243 -1.97 6.64 7.33
N LYS A 244 -0.69 6.99 7.46
CA LYS A 244 -0.26 8.39 7.55
C LYS A 244 -0.53 9.18 6.28
N ALA A 245 -0.27 8.61 5.10
CA ALA A 245 -0.63 9.24 3.83
C ALA A 245 -2.12 9.56 3.75
N LEU A 246 -2.96 8.61 4.17
CA LEU A 246 -4.41 8.78 4.22
C LEU A 246 -4.86 9.86 5.22
N GLU A 247 -4.29 9.90 6.43
CA GLU A 247 -4.58 10.94 7.43
C GLU A 247 -4.28 12.34 6.90
N ILE A 248 -3.14 12.50 6.23
CA ILE A 248 -2.71 13.78 5.65
C ILE A 248 -3.68 14.22 4.56
N LYS A 249 -4.07 13.32 3.66
CA LYS A 249 -5.11 13.60 2.66
C LYS A 249 -6.41 14.10 3.30
N ALA A 250 -6.86 13.46 4.38
CA ALA A 250 -8.06 13.87 5.08
C ALA A 250 -7.94 15.29 5.66
N LEU A 251 -6.77 15.63 6.23
CA LEU A 251 -6.47 16.97 6.73
C LEU A 251 -6.46 18.02 5.60
N THR A 252 -5.80 17.73 4.48
CA THR A 252 -5.74 18.62 3.31
C THR A 252 -7.13 18.93 2.75
N LEU A 253 -8.02 17.94 2.67
CA LEU A 253 -9.41 18.14 2.26
C LEU A 253 -10.20 18.98 3.27
N SER A 254 -9.97 18.79 4.57
CA SER A 254 -10.62 19.57 5.64
C SER A 254 -10.21 21.05 5.58
N CYS A 255 -8.93 21.33 5.35
CA CYS A 255 -8.40 22.69 5.20
C CYS A 255 -8.97 23.37 3.94
N ARG A 256 -8.96 22.68 2.79
CA ARG A 256 -9.47 23.24 1.52
C ARG A 256 -10.97 23.53 1.54
N SER A 257 -11.75 22.75 2.31
CA SER A 257 -13.20 22.93 2.42
C SER A 257 -13.64 23.99 3.43
N GLY A 258 -12.69 24.67 4.11
CA GLY A 258 -12.99 25.66 5.15
C GLY A 258 -13.66 25.06 6.40
N ARG A 259 -13.79 23.73 6.47
CA ARG A 259 -14.32 23.02 7.63
C ARG A 259 -13.17 22.73 8.59
N ILE A 260 -12.70 23.75 9.29
CA ILE A 260 -11.92 23.52 10.51
C ILE A 260 -12.90 23.44 11.66
N LYS A 261 -13.37 22.23 11.93
CA LYS A 261 -13.72 21.82 13.28
C LYS A 261 -12.69 20.81 13.72
N MET A 262 -11.73 21.24 14.54
CA MET A 262 -11.00 20.34 15.44
C MET A 262 -11.97 19.80 16.52
N GLU A 263 -13.02 19.09 16.10
CA GLU A 263 -13.74 18.22 17.01
C GLU A 263 -12.97 16.90 17.04
N SER A 264 -12.13 16.82 18.07
CA SER A 264 -11.30 15.73 18.53
C SER A 264 -11.62 14.33 17.98
N TRP A 265 -10.54 13.63 17.61
CA TRP A 265 -10.46 12.29 17.08
C TRP A 265 -11.03 11.16 17.97
N PHE A 266 -11.74 11.48 19.05
CA PHE A 266 -12.42 10.54 19.94
C PHE A 266 -13.68 9.89 19.33
N THR A 267 -14.29 10.51 18.32
CA THR A 267 -15.54 10.03 17.69
C THR A 267 -15.31 9.11 16.48
N PHE A 268 -14.12 9.14 15.87
CA PHE A 268 -13.77 8.29 14.71
C PHE A 268 -13.77 6.80 15.10
N GLY A 269 -13.23 6.49 16.27
CA GLY A 269 -13.26 5.15 16.84
C GLY A 269 -14.63 4.65 17.29
N LYS A 270 -15.65 5.53 17.44
CA LYS A 270 -17.02 5.17 17.85
C LYS A 270 -17.97 4.94 16.67
N ARG A 271 -17.71 5.53 15.50
CA ARG A 271 -18.56 5.34 14.29
C ARG A 271 -18.23 4.07 13.52
N LEU A 272 -16.96 3.66 13.45
CA LEU A 272 -16.55 2.40 12.81
C LEU A 272 -17.07 1.15 13.54
N GLY A 273 -17.25 1.23 14.86
CA GLY A 273 -17.81 0.13 15.66
C GLY A 273 -19.31 -0.15 15.46
N ARG A 274 -20.03 0.65 14.65
CA ARG A 274 -21.48 0.47 14.46
C ARG A 274 -21.93 0.08 13.05
N LYS A 275 -21.07 0.10 12.01
CA LYS A 275 -21.56 -0.13 10.64
C LYS A 275 -20.73 -0.97 9.67
N THR A 276 -19.55 -1.49 10.04
CA THR A 276 -18.80 -2.38 9.13
C THR A 276 -18.57 -3.75 9.76
N ARG A 277 -19.47 -4.69 9.46
CA ARG A 277 -19.21 -6.13 9.56
C ARG A 277 -18.44 -6.56 8.29
N THR A 278 -17.23 -6.09 8.09
CA THR A 278 -16.32 -6.59 7.04
C THR A 278 -14.87 -6.42 7.48
N ASN A 279 -14.04 -7.40 7.10
CA ASN A 279 -12.83 -7.86 7.79
C ASN A 279 -11.53 -7.06 7.53
N THR A 280 -11.60 -5.76 7.28
CA THR A 280 -10.43 -4.96 6.84
C THR A 280 -9.80 -4.07 7.92
N VAL A 281 -9.95 -4.42 9.21
CA VAL A 281 -9.55 -3.57 10.36
C VAL A 281 -8.34 -4.14 11.13
N TYR A 282 -7.39 -4.76 10.43
CA TYR A 282 -6.23 -5.37 11.09
C TYR A 282 -5.13 -4.39 11.55
N PRO A 283 -4.85 -3.30 10.83
CA PRO A 283 -3.89 -2.29 11.31
C PRO A 283 -4.41 -1.36 12.41
N PHE A 284 -5.73 -1.16 12.45
CA PHE A 284 -6.35 -0.09 13.23
C PHE A 284 -6.58 -0.46 14.70
N VAL A 285 -6.87 -1.74 14.97
CA VAL A 285 -7.06 -2.26 16.35
C VAL A 285 -5.77 -2.12 17.16
N LEU A 286 -4.64 -2.31 16.49
CA LEU A 286 -3.34 -2.31 17.14
C LEU A 286 -2.82 -0.92 17.48
N HIS A 287 -3.02 0.04 16.58
CA HIS A 287 -2.75 1.44 16.84
C HIS A 287 -3.58 1.97 18.02
N LYS A 288 -4.85 1.55 18.11
CA LYS A 288 -5.76 1.92 19.22
C LYS A 288 -5.36 1.25 20.54
N LEU A 289 -4.83 0.02 20.50
CA LEU A 289 -4.27 -0.68 21.67
C LEU A 289 -3.02 0.03 22.19
N GLN A 290 -2.08 0.40 21.30
CA GLN A 290 -0.89 1.17 21.67
C GLN A 290 -1.24 2.56 22.24
N GLN A 291 -2.21 3.27 21.65
CA GLN A 291 -2.66 4.57 22.16
C GLN A 291 -3.40 4.46 23.52
N ASN A 292 -4.28 3.47 23.70
CA ASN A 292 -4.97 3.23 24.96
C ASN A 292 -4.00 2.81 26.08
N MET A 293 -2.96 2.03 25.77
CA MET A 293 -1.93 1.68 26.75
C MET A 293 -1.08 2.90 27.15
N ARG A 294 -0.71 3.78 26.20
CA ARG A 294 0.02 5.03 26.50
C ARG A 294 -0.81 6.02 27.32
N GLN A 295 -2.12 6.13 27.08
CA GLN A 295 -2.99 7.05 27.83
C GLN A 295 -3.37 6.54 29.23
N LYS A 296 -3.43 5.21 29.44
CA LYS A 296 -3.81 4.64 30.75
C LYS A 296 -2.64 4.37 31.69
N LEU A 297 -1.41 4.33 31.18
CA LEU A 297 -0.19 4.14 31.96
C LEU A 297 0.55 5.47 32.11
N SER A 298 -0.05 6.45 32.79
CA SER A 298 0.65 7.65 33.23
C SER A 298 1.59 7.30 34.39
N ALA A 299 2.81 6.86 34.07
CA ALA A 299 3.93 6.77 34.99
C ALA A 299 5.09 7.63 34.47
N PRO A 300 5.94 8.22 35.35
CA PRO A 300 6.93 9.20 34.95
C PRO A 300 7.96 8.63 33.97
N ALA A 301 8.43 9.51 33.08
CA ALA A 301 9.17 9.28 31.84
C ALA A 301 10.59 8.67 31.99
N THR A 302 10.87 7.86 33.01
CA THR A 302 12.21 7.29 33.27
C THR A 302 12.27 5.76 33.25
N ALA A 303 11.18 5.05 32.94
CA ALA A 303 11.18 3.57 32.91
C ALA A 303 10.77 2.95 31.56
N MET A 304 10.60 3.73 30.50
CA MET A 304 10.08 3.25 29.20
C MET A 304 11.16 3.26 28.11
N ASN A 305 12.29 2.59 28.40
CA ASN A 305 13.38 2.33 27.45
C ASN A 305 13.46 0.85 27.04
N ILE A 306 12.32 0.16 27.01
CA ILE A 306 12.22 -1.16 26.40
C ILE A 306 11.22 -1.06 25.26
N ALA A 307 11.73 -1.26 24.05
CA ALA A 307 11.04 -1.22 22.79
C ALA A 307 9.81 -2.14 22.81
N CYS A 308 8.64 -1.60 22.44
CA CYS A 308 7.47 -2.38 22.07
C CYS A 308 7.11 -2.10 20.60
N PRO A 309 7.78 -2.75 19.63
CA PRO A 309 7.31 -2.88 18.26
C PRO A 309 6.72 -4.29 18.11
N TRP A 310 5.52 -4.53 18.62
CA TRP A 310 4.90 -5.87 18.51
C TRP A 310 3.46 -5.77 18.01
N ILE A 311 3.16 -6.73 17.13
CA ILE A 311 1.91 -7.11 16.51
C ILE A 311 1.67 -6.40 15.14
N ILE A 312 1.26 -7.18 14.12
CA ILE A 312 0.67 -6.92 12.78
C ILE A 312 1.06 -8.21 12.00
N PHE A 313 0.28 -9.29 11.94
CA PHE A 313 -0.93 -9.53 11.11
C PHE A 313 -1.40 -11.00 11.33
N PRO A 314 -2.68 -11.37 11.08
CA PRO A 314 -3.10 -12.76 10.89
C PRO A 314 -3.96 -13.07 9.64
N ALA A 315 -3.96 -12.25 8.59
CA ALA A 315 -4.84 -12.47 7.44
C ALA A 315 -4.43 -13.67 6.57
N GLN A 316 -3.13 -13.84 6.33
CA GLN A 316 -2.63 -14.99 5.55
C GLN A 316 -2.85 -16.32 6.27
N VAL A 317 -2.79 -16.32 7.60
CA VAL A 317 -3.08 -17.49 8.45
C VAL A 317 -4.58 -17.81 8.46
N GLY A 318 -5.42 -16.78 8.56
CA GLY A 318 -6.88 -16.93 8.55
C GLY A 318 -7.41 -17.57 7.26
N ASP A 319 -6.80 -17.28 6.12
CA ASP A 319 -7.17 -17.87 4.84
C ASP A 319 -6.67 -19.31 4.68
N LEU A 320 -5.48 -19.62 5.22
CA LEU A 320 -4.95 -20.98 5.30
C LEU A 320 -5.84 -21.88 6.16
N LEU A 321 -6.27 -21.42 7.34
CA LEU A 321 -7.14 -22.17 8.25
C LEU A 321 -8.59 -22.31 7.74
N ARG A 322 -9.08 -21.34 6.94
CA ARG A 322 -10.35 -21.47 6.20
C ARG A 322 -10.26 -22.53 5.11
N SER A 323 -9.17 -22.58 4.36
CA SER A 323 -8.95 -23.61 3.33
C SER A 323 -8.85 -25.02 3.94
N ALA A 324 -8.39 -25.12 5.19
CA ALA A 324 -8.33 -26.36 5.97
C ALA A 324 -9.65 -26.73 6.68
N GLY A 325 -10.73 -25.94 6.50
CA GLY A 325 -12.04 -26.20 7.10
C GLY A 325 -12.10 -26.00 8.63
N LYS A 326 -11.11 -25.32 9.22
CA LYS A 326 -10.99 -25.10 10.67
C LYS A 326 -11.68 -23.81 11.13
N LEU A 327 -12.00 -22.91 10.21
CA LEU A 327 -12.80 -21.71 10.44
C LEU A 327 -14.05 -21.73 9.57
N LYS A 328 -15.18 -21.20 10.08
CA LYS A 328 -16.45 -21.15 9.33
C LYS A 328 -16.26 -20.39 8.00
N PRO A 329 -16.88 -20.84 6.90
CA PRO A 329 -16.82 -20.12 5.62
C PRO A 329 -17.43 -18.72 5.75
N GLN A 330 -16.83 -17.74 5.07
CA GLN A 330 -17.49 -16.47 4.85
C GLN A 330 -18.59 -16.65 3.80
N THR A 331 -19.83 -16.32 4.15
CA THR A 331 -20.86 -15.98 3.18
C THR A 331 -20.65 -14.53 2.76
N TYR A 332 -20.39 -14.31 1.47
CA TYR A 332 -20.24 -13.00 0.84
C TYR A 332 -21.49 -12.13 0.96
#